data_AF-A0A2N5UE99-F1
#
_entry.id   AF-A0A2N5UE99-F1
#
_cell.length_a   1.000
_cell.length_b   1.000
_cell.length_c   1.000
_cell.angle_alpha   90.00
_cell.angle_beta   90.00
_cell.angle_gamma   90.00
#
_symmetry.space_group_name_H-M   'P 1'
#
loop_
_entity.id
_entity.type
_entity.pdbx_description
1 polymer ?
#
loop_
_entity_poly.entity_id
_entity_poly.type
_entity_poly.pdbx_seq_one_letter_code
_entity_poly.pdbx_strand_id
1 'polypeptide(L)'
;MYTHLGVRDVINKTIVDRKYDVLAKDDSATAAELEFLKEFSISNLGLEDTPAVFNPFFQLSGFDGCQDTPIEILHVFLLGVVKYLVRAFMKGLSAAQLQDVMAKYRSFDVGALNIPSIQPQYLAKHYANFIGKDFKIVLQAAPFVFFEYMTNDERDVWLALCQLAPLVFQTHIDDMETYAAELELICAREV
;
A
#
# COMPACT_ATOMS: atom_id res chain seq x y z
N MET A 1 4.60 8.44 15.51
CA MET A 1 5.87 7.68 15.52
C MET A 1 5.95 6.92 14.20
N TYR A 2 6.60 7.52 13.21
CA TYR A 2 6.83 6.92 11.88
C TYR A 2 8.22 6.27 11.94
N THR A 3 8.33 4.97 11.70
CA THR A 3 9.65 4.34 11.50
C THR A 3 10.02 4.51 10.03
N HIS A 4 11.20 5.07 9.77
CA HIS A 4 11.77 5.30 8.44
C HIS A 4 11.95 4.00 7.61
N LEU A 5 11.70 2.84 8.22
CA LEU A 5 11.99 1.50 7.69
C LEU A 5 10.75 0.60 7.54
N GLY A 6 9.56 1.09 7.87
CA GLY A 6 8.30 0.43 7.51
C GLY A 6 7.92 -0.87 8.24
N VAL A 7 8.79 -1.45 9.08
CA VAL A 7 8.47 -2.71 9.78
C VAL A 7 7.68 -2.38 11.07
N ARG A 8 6.35 -2.41 10.96
CA ARG A 8 5.45 -2.38 12.12
C ARG A 8 4.82 -3.77 12.29
N ASP A 9 5.49 -4.65 13.01
CA ASP A 9 4.89 -5.88 13.49
C ASP A 9 4.74 -5.86 15.03
N VAL A 10 3.87 -6.72 15.55
CA VAL A 10 3.52 -6.77 16.98
C VAL A 10 4.73 -7.19 17.82
N ILE A 11 5.61 -8.02 17.29
CA ILE A 11 6.78 -8.57 17.97
C ILE A 11 7.82 -7.46 18.19
N ASN A 12 8.13 -6.72 17.13
CA ASN A 12 8.99 -5.55 17.14
C ASN A 12 8.47 -4.46 18.05
N LYS A 13 7.14 -4.26 18.06
CA LYS A 13 6.52 -3.33 19.00
C LYS A 13 6.79 -3.75 20.45
N THR A 14 6.61 -5.03 20.80
CA THR A 14 6.87 -5.53 22.16
C THR A 14 8.33 -5.36 22.58
N ILE A 15 9.28 -5.58 21.67
CA ILE A 15 10.72 -5.41 21.95
C ILE A 15 11.07 -3.94 22.16
N VAL A 16 10.53 -3.05 21.32
CA VAL A 16 10.72 -1.60 21.45
C VAL A 16 10.07 -1.06 22.72
N ASP A 17 8.84 -1.47 23.03
CA ASP A 17 8.14 -1.10 24.26
C ASP A 17 8.94 -1.55 25.49
N ARG A 18 9.44 -2.80 25.50
CA ARG A 18 10.32 -3.32 26.57
C ARG A 18 11.60 -2.49 26.74
N LYS A 19 12.21 -2.01 25.66
CA LYS A 19 13.38 -1.12 25.73
C LYS A 19 13.05 0.17 26.50
N TYR A 20 11.93 0.81 26.15
CA TYR A 20 11.51 2.03 26.83
C TYR A 20 11.13 1.77 28.28
N ASP A 21 10.49 0.64 28.59
CA ASP A 21 10.17 0.24 29.97
C ASP A 21 11.42 0.05 30.83
N VAL A 22 12.49 -0.54 30.27
CA VAL A 22 13.76 -0.68 30.99
C VAL A 22 14.46 0.67 31.15
N LEU A 23 14.49 1.51 30.12
CA LEU A 23 15.08 2.85 30.20
C LEU A 23 14.37 3.73 31.25
N ALA A 24 13.06 3.54 31.42
CA ALA A 24 12.27 4.27 32.41
C ALA A 24 12.58 3.84 33.86
N LYS A 25 13.23 2.70 34.08
CA LYS A 25 13.61 2.20 35.41
C LYS A 25 14.91 2.81 35.95
N ASP A 26 15.71 3.46 35.10
CA ASP A 26 16.96 4.12 35.48
C ASP A 26 17.84 3.20 36.36
N ASP A 27 18.28 3.67 37.54
CA ASP A 27 19.10 2.91 38.49
C ASP A 27 18.44 1.63 39.06
N SER A 28 17.13 1.45 38.87
CA SER A 28 16.40 0.26 39.36
C SER A 28 16.35 -0.90 38.36
N ALA A 29 16.96 -0.75 37.18
CA ALA A 29 17.04 -1.79 36.18
C ALA A 29 17.88 -2.98 36.67
N THR A 30 17.38 -4.20 36.44
CA THR A 30 18.08 -5.43 36.80
C THR A 30 19.26 -5.70 35.85
N ALA A 31 20.22 -6.53 36.27
CA ALA A 31 21.37 -6.91 35.45
C ALA A 31 20.95 -7.50 34.08
N ALA A 32 19.90 -8.31 34.04
CA ALA A 32 19.36 -8.89 32.81
C ALA A 32 18.71 -7.84 31.89
N GLU A 33 18.11 -6.80 32.45
CA GLU A 33 17.52 -5.70 31.69
C GLU A 33 18.60 -4.76 31.12
N LEU A 34 19.67 -4.54 31.86
CA LEU A 34 20.85 -3.81 31.39
C LEU A 34 21.61 -4.59 30.31
N GLU A 35 21.66 -5.92 30.40
CA GLU A 35 22.20 -6.81 29.36
C GLU A 35 21.37 -6.75 28.08
N PHE A 36 20.05 -6.83 28.20
CA PHE A 36 19.12 -6.60 27.08
C PHE A 36 19.32 -5.23 26.42
N LEU A 37 19.48 -4.16 27.22
CA LEU A 37 19.79 -2.84 26.66
C LEU A 37 21.16 -2.79 25.98
N LYS A 38 22.17 -3.51 26.46
CA LYS A 38 23.49 -3.57 25.80
C LYS A 38 23.44 -4.30 24.47
N GLU A 39 22.72 -5.42 24.42
CA GLU A 39 22.46 -6.14 23.16
C GLU A 39 21.70 -5.27 22.16
N PHE A 40 20.81 -4.40 22.64
CA PHE A 40 19.97 -3.54 21.79
C PHE A 40 20.56 -2.14 21.52
N SER A 41 21.53 -1.65 22.30
CA SER A 41 22.01 -0.25 22.25
C SER A 41 23.24 -0.02 21.38
N ILE A 42 23.70 -1.00 20.59
CA ILE A 42 24.88 -0.79 19.77
C ILE A 42 24.53 0.03 18.52
N SER A 43 25.21 1.16 18.41
CA SER A 43 25.21 2.15 17.33
C SER A 43 25.64 1.61 15.95
N ASN A 44 25.63 0.29 15.74
CA ASN A 44 26.04 -0.42 14.53
C ASN A 44 25.01 -1.48 14.09
N LEU A 45 23.73 -1.28 14.40
CA LEU A 45 22.66 -2.09 13.85
C LEU A 45 22.42 -1.71 12.39
N GLY A 46 23.30 -2.19 11.50
CA GLY A 46 22.83 -2.55 10.17
C GLY A 46 21.70 -3.54 10.39
N LEU A 47 20.51 -3.25 9.84
CA LEU A 47 19.34 -4.12 10.03
C LEU A 47 19.65 -5.58 9.70
N GLU A 48 20.62 -5.79 8.81
CA GLU A 48 21.17 -7.07 8.35
C GLU A 48 21.72 -7.97 9.48
N ASP A 49 22.18 -7.42 10.61
CA ASP A 49 22.88 -8.19 11.66
C ASP A 49 22.04 -8.56 12.89
N THR A 50 20.72 -8.29 12.88
CA THR A 50 19.84 -8.70 14.00
C THR A 50 18.65 -9.55 13.59
N PRO A 51 18.82 -10.89 13.58
CA PRO A 51 17.74 -11.85 13.39
C PRO A 51 16.58 -11.66 14.38
N ALA A 52 16.85 -11.17 15.59
CA ALA A 52 15.87 -10.98 16.67
C ALA A 52 14.89 -9.82 16.44
N VAL A 53 15.21 -8.90 15.52
CA VAL A 53 14.35 -7.75 15.15
C VAL A 53 13.57 -8.05 13.86
N PHE A 54 13.87 -9.14 13.17
CA PHE A 54 13.02 -9.62 12.09
C PHE A 54 11.92 -10.50 12.65
N ASN A 55 10.74 -10.38 12.04
CA ASN A 55 9.64 -11.27 12.36
C ASN A 55 10.09 -12.73 12.12
N PRO A 56 10.10 -13.61 13.14
CA PRO A 56 10.57 -14.99 13.02
C PRO A 56 9.79 -15.80 11.99
N PHE A 57 8.59 -15.34 11.58
CA PHE A 57 7.88 -15.91 10.43
C PHE A 57 8.75 -15.96 9.17
N PHE A 58 9.62 -14.97 8.94
CA PHE A 58 10.54 -14.94 7.79
C PHE A 58 11.66 -15.99 7.85
N GLN A 59 11.84 -16.68 8.98
CA GLN A 59 12.83 -17.74 9.17
C GLN A 59 12.20 -19.14 9.17
N LEU A 60 10.88 -19.24 8.98
CA LEU A 60 10.21 -20.54 8.92
C LEU A 60 10.69 -21.32 7.70
N SER A 61 11.12 -22.56 7.94
CA SER A 61 11.45 -23.48 6.86
C SER A 61 10.23 -23.71 5.97
N GLY A 62 10.33 -23.31 4.70
CA GLY A 62 9.25 -23.44 3.72
C GLY A 62 8.30 -22.24 3.65
N PHE A 63 8.67 -21.09 4.24
CA PHE A 63 8.02 -19.82 4.00
C PHE A 63 8.98 -18.87 3.26
N ASP A 64 8.60 -18.44 2.07
CA ASP A 64 9.25 -17.39 1.30
C ASP A 64 8.23 -16.27 1.11
N GLY A 65 8.42 -15.16 1.84
CA GLY A 65 7.48 -14.05 1.80
C GLY A 65 7.31 -13.42 0.40
N CYS A 66 8.29 -13.58 -0.49
CA CYS A 66 8.23 -13.11 -1.87
C CYS A 66 7.50 -14.11 -2.78
N GLN A 67 7.75 -15.42 -2.63
CA GLN A 67 7.11 -16.44 -3.47
C GLN A 67 5.71 -16.83 -2.99
N ASP A 68 5.48 -16.89 -1.69
CA ASP A 68 4.20 -17.34 -1.12
C ASP A 68 3.14 -16.24 -1.19
N THR A 69 3.53 -14.98 -1.44
CA THR A 69 2.64 -13.80 -1.52
C THR A 69 1.56 -13.80 -0.43
N PRO A 70 1.93 -13.92 0.86
CA PRO A 70 0.98 -14.22 1.95
C PRO A 70 -0.03 -13.09 2.19
N ILE A 71 0.17 -11.94 1.56
CA ILE A 71 -0.66 -10.77 1.67
C ILE A 71 -1.48 -10.64 0.40
N GLU A 72 -2.80 -10.76 0.52
CA GLU A 72 -3.73 -10.60 -0.59
C GLU A 72 -3.50 -9.30 -1.36
N ILE A 73 -3.70 -9.34 -2.67
CA ILE A 73 -3.52 -8.18 -3.56
C ILE A 73 -4.36 -6.96 -3.15
N LEU A 74 -5.45 -7.22 -2.42
CA LEU A 74 -6.25 -6.21 -1.74
C LEU A 74 -5.38 -5.28 -0.87
N HIS A 75 -4.48 -5.81 -0.05
CA HIS A 75 -3.72 -5.04 0.93
C HIS A 75 -2.52 -4.33 0.31
N VAL A 76 -1.88 -4.95 -0.69
CA VAL A 76 -0.68 -4.39 -1.35
C VAL A 76 -1.06 -3.35 -2.41
N PHE A 77 -2.04 -3.68 -3.25
CA PHE A 77 -2.36 -2.87 -4.41
C PHE A 77 -3.53 -1.91 -4.14
N LEU A 78 -4.71 -2.41 -3.79
CA LEU A 78 -5.90 -1.57 -3.59
C LEU A 78 -5.78 -0.68 -2.35
N LEU A 79 -5.44 -1.26 -1.19
CA LEU A 79 -5.27 -0.54 0.07
C LEU A 79 -3.86 0.02 0.28
N GLY A 80 -2.93 -0.31 -0.62
CA GLY A 80 -1.61 0.30 -0.71
C GLY A 80 -1.60 1.39 -1.78
N VAL A 81 -0.95 1.11 -2.92
CA VAL A 81 -0.66 2.09 -3.98
C VAL A 81 -1.89 2.88 -4.41
N VAL A 82 -2.98 2.19 -4.79
CA VAL A 82 -4.20 2.82 -5.32
C VAL A 82 -4.82 3.75 -4.27
N LYS A 83 -4.90 3.31 -3.01
CA LYS A 83 -5.46 4.12 -1.91
C LYS A 83 -4.72 5.44 -1.73
N TYR A 84 -3.39 5.39 -1.71
CA TYR A 84 -2.61 6.60 -1.50
C TYR A 84 -2.72 7.56 -2.68
N LEU A 85 -2.69 7.04 -3.91
CA LEU A 85 -2.85 7.86 -5.12
C LEU A 85 -4.24 8.52 -5.17
N VAL A 86 -5.32 7.74 -4.97
CA VAL A 86 -6.70 8.27 -4.92
C VAL A 86 -6.84 9.36 -3.87
N ARG A 87 -6.32 9.13 -2.66
CA ARG A 87 -6.45 10.09 -1.56
C ARG A 87 -5.64 11.36 -1.81
N ALA A 88 -4.42 11.24 -2.35
CA ALA A 88 -3.58 12.38 -2.69
C ALA A 88 -4.28 13.25 -3.75
N PHE A 89 -4.74 12.61 -4.83
CA PHE A 89 -5.45 13.27 -5.92
C PHE A 89 -6.73 13.98 -5.44
N MET A 90 -7.64 13.24 -4.78
CA MET A 90 -8.93 13.79 -4.33
C MET A 90 -8.78 14.90 -3.28
N LYS A 91 -7.72 14.85 -2.45
CA LYS A 91 -7.42 15.90 -1.47
C LYS A 91 -6.92 17.19 -2.15
N GLY A 92 -6.30 17.09 -3.33
CA GLY A 92 -5.84 18.23 -4.12
C GLY A 92 -6.95 19.00 -4.83
N LEU A 93 -8.14 18.41 -4.98
CA LEU A 93 -9.27 19.03 -5.67
C LEU A 93 -10.00 20.05 -4.81
N SER A 94 -10.44 21.14 -5.45
CA SER A 94 -11.33 22.13 -4.84
C SER A 94 -12.75 21.58 -4.64
N ALA A 95 -13.55 22.26 -3.80
CA ALA A 95 -14.94 21.88 -3.57
C ALA A 95 -15.79 21.88 -4.86
N ALA A 96 -15.51 22.79 -5.80
CA ALA A 96 -16.19 22.85 -7.10
C ALA A 96 -15.82 21.64 -7.97
N GLN A 97 -14.51 21.35 -8.10
CA GLN A 97 -14.03 20.19 -8.86
C GLN A 97 -14.57 18.87 -8.27
N LEU A 98 -14.73 18.77 -6.95
CA LEU A 98 -15.35 17.60 -6.33
C LEU A 98 -16.84 17.43 -6.72
N GLN A 99 -17.57 18.53 -6.99
CA GLN A 99 -18.93 18.44 -7.55
C GLN A 99 -18.89 17.96 -8.99
N ASP A 100 -17.93 18.42 -9.79
CA ASP A 100 -17.79 17.99 -11.18
C ASP A 100 -17.40 16.51 -11.27
N VAL A 101 -16.46 16.04 -10.43
CA VAL A 101 -16.12 14.62 -10.25
C VAL A 101 -17.37 13.81 -9.89
N MET A 102 -18.21 14.31 -8.97
CA MET A 102 -19.46 13.64 -8.62
C MET A 102 -20.42 13.56 -9.82
N ALA A 103 -20.54 14.63 -10.62
CA ALA A 103 -21.36 14.63 -11.82
C ALA A 103 -20.83 13.63 -12.85
N LYS A 104 -19.51 13.55 -13.04
CA LYS A 104 -18.85 12.58 -13.91
C LYS A 104 -19.05 11.14 -13.47
N TYR A 105 -18.92 10.86 -12.17
CA TYR A 105 -19.31 9.56 -11.64
C TYR A 105 -20.79 9.27 -11.92
N ARG A 106 -21.69 10.24 -11.77
CA ARG A 106 -23.11 10.02 -12.08
C ARG A 106 -23.37 9.71 -13.57
N SER A 107 -22.58 10.28 -14.48
CA SER A 107 -22.70 10.01 -15.93
C SER A 107 -21.91 8.79 -16.40
N PHE A 108 -21.08 8.20 -15.56
CA PHE A 108 -20.22 7.08 -15.92
C PHE A 108 -21.06 5.82 -16.18
N ASP A 109 -20.92 5.23 -17.37
CA ASP A 109 -21.59 3.99 -17.71
C ASP A 109 -20.92 2.80 -17.02
N VAL A 110 -21.67 2.15 -16.14
CA VAL A 110 -21.21 0.98 -15.39
C VAL A 110 -21.50 -0.32 -16.11
N GLY A 111 -22.12 -0.32 -17.30
CA GLY A 111 -22.52 -1.55 -18.00
C GLY A 111 -21.36 -2.50 -18.30
N ALA A 112 -20.15 -1.97 -18.49
CA ALA A 112 -18.92 -2.74 -18.66
C ALA A 112 -18.23 -3.11 -17.34
N LEU A 113 -18.63 -2.48 -16.23
CA LEU A 113 -18.19 -2.84 -14.90
C LEU A 113 -19.13 -3.93 -14.37
N ASN A 114 -18.60 -5.05 -13.91
CA ASN A 114 -19.41 -6.12 -13.31
C ASN A 114 -19.94 -5.72 -11.90
N ILE A 115 -20.65 -4.59 -11.82
CA ILE A 115 -21.20 -3.98 -10.61
C ILE A 115 -22.63 -3.47 -10.87
N PRO A 116 -23.54 -3.54 -9.88
CA PRO A 116 -24.94 -3.18 -10.09
C PRO A 116 -25.17 -1.66 -10.17
N SER A 117 -24.35 -0.88 -9.47
CA SER A 117 -24.41 0.59 -9.48
C SER A 117 -23.16 1.19 -8.84
N ILE A 118 -22.94 2.47 -9.08
CA ILE A 118 -21.99 3.32 -8.35
C ILE A 118 -22.76 4.31 -7.49
N GLN A 119 -22.12 4.79 -6.43
CA GLN A 119 -22.67 5.80 -5.51
C GLN A 119 -21.86 7.10 -5.64
N PRO A 120 -22.17 7.97 -6.62
CA PRO A 120 -21.34 9.14 -6.96
C PRO A 120 -21.10 10.06 -5.76
N GLN A 121 -22.14 10.29 -4.96
CA GLN A 121 -22.05 11.14 -3.77
C GLN A 121 -21.05 10.60 -2.75
N TYR A 122 -21.06 9.27 -2.55
CA TYR A 122 -20.13 8.58 -1.66
C TYR A 122 -18.71 8.62 -2.22
N LEU A 123 -18.54 8.33 -3.51
CA LEU A 123 -17.23 8.32 -4.15
C LEU A 123 -16.55 9.70 -4.14
N ALA A 124 -17.32 10.77 -4.28
CA ALA A 124 -16.79 12.14 -4.25
C ALA A 124 -16.50 12.66 -2.83
N LYS A 125 -17.33 12.34 -1.83
CA LYS A 125 -17.23 12.93 -0.48
C LYS A 125 -16.54 12.05 0.56
N HIS A 126 -16.51 10.74 0.37
CA HIS A 126 -16.05 9.78 1.38
C HIS A 126 -14.87 8.94 0.91
N TYR A 127 -14.05 9.47 -0.02
CA TYR A 127 -12.85 8.81 -0.56
C TYR A 127 -11.82 8.40 0.51
N ALA A 128 -11.83 9.03 1.68
CA ALA A 128 -11.01 8.61 2.81
C ALA A 128 -11.48 7.28 3.45
N ASN A 129 -12.74 6.89 3.28
CA ASN A 129 -13.35 5.73 3.94
C ASN A 129 -13.53 4.52 3.00
N PHE A 130 -12.97 4.60 1.79
CA PHE A 130 -13.05 3.53 0.82
C PHE A 130 -12.45 2.22 1.35
N ILE A 131 -13.11 1.14 0.95
CA ILE A 131 -12.60 -0.22 1.07
C ILE A 131 -12.16 -0.73 -0.31
N GLY A 132 -11.63 -1.96 -0.38
CA GLY A 132 -11.07 -2.51 -1.61
C GLY A 132 -11.96 -2.39 -2.84
N LYS A 133 -13.25 -2.72 -2.72
CA LYS A 133 -14.20 -2.64 -3.84
C LYS A 133 -14.34 -1.22 -4.39
N ASP A 134 -14.28 -0.20 -3.52
CA ASP A 134 -14.45 1.20 -3.93
C ASP A 134 -13.21 1.66 -4.69
N PHE A 135 -12.01 1.29 -4.21
CA PHE A 135 -10.76 1.54 -4.93
C PHE A 135 -10.72 0.85 -6.28
N LYS A 136 -11.26 -0.36 -6.40
CA LYS A 136 -11.36 -1.06 -7.69
C LYS A 136 -12.26 -0.32 -8.68
N ILE A 137 -13.39 0.23 -8.22
CA ILE A 137 -14.27 1.07 -9.04
C ILE A 137 -13.53 2.32 -9.50
N VAL A 138 -12.86 3.02 -8.59
CA VAL A 138 -12.12 4.24 -8.93
C VAL A 138 -11.00 3.96 -9.92
N LEU A 139 -10.26 2.87 -9.73
CA LEU A 139 -9.18 2.48 -10.65
C LEU A 139 -9.70 2.26 -12.09
N GLN A 140 -10.88 1.68 -12.24
CA GLN A 140 -11.49 1.45 -13.55
C GLN A 140 -12.12 2.71 -14.17
N ALA A 141 -12.58 3.66 -13.34
CA ALA A 141 -13.24 4.87 -13.80
C ALA A 141 -12.30 6.09 -13.92
N ALA A 142 -11.14 6.07 -13.26
CA ALA A 142 -10.23 7.21 -13.12
C ALA A 142 -9.84 7.87 -14.46
N PRO A 143 -9.50 7.14 -15.53
CA PRO A 143 -9.18 7.76 -16.82
C PRO A 143 -10.32 8.60 -17.41
N PHE A 144 -11.56 8.34 -17.04
CA PHE A 144 -12.73 9.06 -17.55
C PHE A 144 -13.19 10.16 -16.58
N VAL A 145 -13.09 9.89 -15.29
CA VAL A 145 -13.60 10.79 -14.24
C VAL A 145 -12.56 11.85 -13.86
N PHE A 146 -11.28 11.49 -13.79
CA PHE A 146 -10.23 12.33 -13.20
C PHE A 146 -9.37 13.08 -14.22
N PHE A 147 -9.30 12.61 -15.47
CA PHE A 147 -8.31 13.03 -16.47
C PHE A 147 -8.17 14.55 -16.70
N GLU A 148 -9.27 15.30 -16.63
CA GLU A 148 -9.25 16.76 -16.83
C GLU A 148 -8.64 17.55 -15.67
N TYR A 149 -8.52 16.93 -14.49
CA TYR A 149 -7.94 17.56 -13.30
C TYR A 149 -6.51 17.07 -13.03
N MET A 150 -6.01 16.13 -13.81
CA MET A 150 -4.64 15.63 -13.69
C MET A 150 -3.63 16.52 -14.40
N THR A 151 -2.45 16.69 -13.81
CA THR A 151 -1.25 17.14 -14.52
C THR A 151 -0.76 16.06 -15.51
N ASN A 152 0.22 16.38 -16.35
CA ASN A 152 0.80 15.37 -17.24
C ASN A 152 1.47 14.24 -16.44
N ASP A 153 2.27 14.58 -15.43
CA ASP A 153 2.93 13.59 -14.58
C ASP A 153 1.91 12.70 -13.84
N GLU A 154 0.80 13.28 -13.36
CA GLU A 154 -0.27 12.49 -12.76
C GLU A 154 -0.92 11.54 -13.77
N ARG A 155 -1.12 11.98 -15.02
CA ARG A 155 -1.67 11.12 -16.08
C ARG A 155 -0.77 9.93 -16.35
N ASP A 156 0.55 10.14 -16.40
CA ASP A 156 1.51 9.06 -16.65
C ASP A 156 1.42 8.00 -15.55
N VAL A 157 1.47 8.43 -14.27
CA VAL A 157 1.31 7.53 -13.11
C VAL A 157 -0.05 6.81 -13.13
N TRP A 158 -1.13 7.51 -13.44
CA TRP A 158 -2.47 6.91 -13.50
C TRP A 158 -2.60 5.93 -14.67
N LEU A 159 -2.00 6.22 -15.82
CA LEU A 159 -1.98 5.33 -16.98
C LEU A 159 -1.20 4.06 -16.67
N ALA A 160 0.00 4.17 -16.10
CA ALA A 160 0.79 3.02 -15.68
C ALA A 160 0.02 2.16 -14.67
N LEU A 161 -0.61 2.79 -13.67
CA LEU A 161 -1.42 2.08 -12.67
C LEU A 161 -2.63 1.38 -13.30
N CYS A 162 -3.31 2.01 -14.27
CA CYS A 162 -4.45 1.42 -14.97
C CYS A 162 -4.03 0.27 -15.92
N GLN A 163 -2.81 0.32 -16.47
CA GLN A 163 -2.24 -0.75 -17.30
C GLN A 163 -1.76 -1.94 -16.46
N LEU A 164 -1.18 -1.67 -15.28
CA LEU A 164 -0.71 -2.68 -14.35
C LEU A 164 -1.89 -3.44 -13.70
N ALA A 165 -3.01 -2.76 -13.44
CA ALA A 165 -4.13 -3.34 -12.71
C ALA A 165 -4.70 -4.63 -13.33
N PRO A 166 -4.97 -4.74 -14.64
CA PRO A 166 -5.39 -5.99 -15.28
C PRO A 166 -4.44 -7.16 -15.03
N LEU A 167 -3.12 -6.93 -15.16
CA LEU A 167 -2.09 -7.96 -14.95
C LEU A 167 -2.05 -8.42 -13.48
N VAL A 168 -2.21 -7.47 -12.57
CA VAL A 168 -2.23 -7.72 -11.12
C VAL A 168 -3.48 -8.49 -10.68
N PHE A 169 -4.63 -8.26 -11.32
CA PHE A 169 -5.89 -8.94 -11.00
C PHE A 169 -6.15 -10.20 -11.84
N GLN A 170 -5.19 -10.61 -12.66
CA GLN A 170 -5.31 -11.80 -13.48
C GLN A 170 -5.32 -13.04 -12.60
N THR A 171 -6.36 -13.87 -12.74
CA THR A 171 -6.54 -15.10 -11.93
C THR A 171 -5.89 -16.32 -12.56
N HIS A 172 -5.43 -16.20 -13.81
CA HIS A 172 -4.79 -17.27 -14.56
C HIS A 172 -3.80 -16.70 -15.56
N ILE A 173 -2.55 -17.15 -15.51
CA ILE A 173 -1.48 -16.77 -16.44
C ILE A 173 -1.30 -17.93 -17.43
N ASP A 174 -1.69 -17.71 -18.68
CA ASP A 174 -1.57 -18.72 -19.74
C ASP A 174 -0.11 -18.95 -20.14
N ASP A 175 0.66 -17.86 -20.29
CA ASP A 175 2.07 -17.88 -20.66
C ASP A 175 2.89 -16.96 -19.73
N MET A 176 3.80 -17.56 -18.97
CA MET A 176 4.57 -16.85 -17.95
C MET A 176 5.61 -15.90 -18.55
N GLU A 177 6.22 -16.26 -19.69
CA GLU A 177 7.23 -15.44 -20.34
C GLU A 177 6.62 -14.13 -20.88
N THR A 178 5.47 -14.24 -21.55
CA THR A 178 4.70 -13.09 -22.04
C THR A 178 4.23 -12.22 -20.88
N TYR A 179 3.66 -12.83 -19.82
CA TYR A 179 3.22 -12.09 -18.64
C TYR A 179 4.36 -11.30 -17.99
N ALA A 180 5.53 -11.93 -17.80
CA ALA A 180 6.71 -11.28 -17.24
C ALA A 180 7.18 -10.13 -18.14
N ALA A 181 7.25 -10.33 -19.46
CA ALA A 181 7.66 -9.29 -20.40
C ALA A 181 6.68 -8.09 -20.42
N GLU A 182 5.37 -8.33 -20.35
CA GLU A 182 4.37 -7.27 -20.26
C GLU A 182 4.48 -6.49 -18.95
N LEU A 183 4.68 -7.21 -17.84
CA LEU A 183 4.86 -6.60 -16.53
C LEU A 183 6.13 -5.74 -16.47
N GLU A 184 7.25 -6.25 -17.01
CA GLU A 184 8.50 -5.50 -17.12
C GLU A 184 8.33 -4.25 -17.99
N LEU A 185 7.64 -4.35 -19.13
CA LEU A 185 7.44 -3.21 -20.03
C LEU A 185 6.62 -2.09 -19.40
N ILE A 186 5.59 -2.43 -18.62
CA ILE A 186 4.76 -1.46 -17.90
C ILE A 186 5.57 -0.81 -16.77
N CYS A 187 6.33 -1.60 -16.01
CA CYS A 187 7.14 -1.09 -14.89
C CYS A 187 8.38 -0.31 -15.35
N ALA A 188 8.98 -0.65 -16.50
CA ALA A 188 10.20 -0.02 -17.01
C ALA A 188 9.96 1.28 -17.78
N ARG A 189 8.72 1.59 -18.17
CA ARG A 189 8.37 2.83 -18.88
C ARG A 189 8.45 4.10 -18.01
N GLU A 190 8.64 3.96 -16.70
CA GLU A 190 8.63 5.08 -15.74
C GLU A 190 10.01 5.41 -15.12
N VAL A 191 11.12 5.05 -15.77
CA VAL A 191 12.49 5.46 -15.37
C VAL A 191 13.16 6.28 -16.46
#